data_AF-A0A9E6EYS4-F1
#
_entry.id   AF-A0A9E6EYS4-F1
#
_cell.length_a   1.000
_cell.length_b   1.000
_cell.length_c   1.000
_cell.angle_alpha   90.00
_cell.angle_beta   90.00
_cell.angle_gamma   90.00
#
_symmetry.space_group_name_H-M   'P 1'
#
loop_
_entity.id
_entity.type
_entity.pdbx_description
1 polymer ?
#
loop_
_entity_poly.entity_id
_entity_poly.type
_entity_poly.pdbx_seq_one_letter_code
_entity_poly.pdbx_strand_id
1 'polypeptide(L)'
;MEIEVYNISGAKTAKKAKLEDSIFAIEPNDHAIYLDVKQHLANKRQGTHKSKERCEVSGSTKKLKKQKGTGGARSGDINSPLFKGG
;
A
#
# COMPACT_ATOMS: atom_id res chain seq x y z
N MET A 1 33.49 18.66 -3.94
CA MET A 1 33.75 17.83 -5.14
C MET A 1 33.63 18.68 -6.40
N GLU A 2 34.59 18.63 -7.32
CA GLU A 2 34.53 19.39 -8.59
C GLU A 2 34.18 18.47 -9.77
N ILE A 3 33.20 18.86 -10.57
CA ILE A 3 32.72 18.07 -11.72
C ILE A 3 32.79 18.91 -12.99
N GLU A 4 33.20 18.27 -14.09
CA GLU A 4 33.21 18.86 -15.44
C GLU A 4 31.82 18.85 -16.06
N VAL A 5 31.39 19.97 -16.63
CA VAL A 5 30.09 20.08 -17.29
C VAL A 5 30.23 19.78 -18.78
N TYR A 6 29.48 18.80 -19.27
CA TYR A 6 29.42 18.45 -20.69
C TYR A 6 28.21 19.11 -21.37
N ASN A 7 28.38 19.50 -22.63
CA ASN A 7 27.27 20.01 -23.45
C ASN A 7 26.49 18.85 -24.11
N ILE A 8 25.34 19.15 -24.71
CA ILE A 8 24.46 18.16 -25.37
C ILE A 8 25.19 17.41 -26.50
N SER A 9 26.19 18.05 -27.12
CA SER A 9 27.03 17.47 -28.17
C SER A 9 28.18 16.59 -27.64
N GLY A 10 28.27 16.38 -26.33
CA GLY A 10 29.30 15.56 -25.68
C GLY A 10 30.67 16.23 -25.52
N ALA A 11 30.80 17.52 -25.86
CA ALA A 11 32.05 18.26 -25.65
C ALA A 11 32.13 18.85 -24.24
N LYS A 12 33.34 18.84 -23.67
CA LYS A 12 33.64 19.44 -22.36
C LYS A 12 33.44 20.96 -22.43
N THR A 13 32.69 21.49 -21.48
CA THR A 13 32.47 22.95 -21.36
C THR A 13 33.56 23.53 -20.45
N ALA A 14 33.91 24.81 -20.65
CA ALA A 14 34.89 25.50 -19.82
C ALA A 14 34.44 25.73 -18.35
N LYS A 15 33.15 25.49 -18.04
CA LYS A 15 32.58 25.69 -16.70
C LYS A 15 32.72 24.42 -15.87
N LYS A 16 33.26 24.56 -14.66
CA LYS A 16 33.30 23.52 -13.62
C LYS A 16 32.25 23.80 -12.57
N ALA A 17 31.55 22.76 -12.13
CA ALA A 17 30.61 22.86 -11.02
C ALA A 17 31.32 22.44 -9.72
N LYS A 18 31.26 23.30 -8.71
CA LYS A 18 31.68 22.96 -7.35
C LYS A 18 30.44 22.47 -6.58
N LEU A 19 30.46 21.21 -6.19
CA LEU A 19 29.46 20.61 -5.32
C LEU A 19 29.99 20.57 -3.88
N GLU A 20 29.11 20.82 -2.93
CA GLU A 20 29.44 20.73 -1.51
C GLU A 20 29.63 19.27 -1.09
N ASP A 21 30.73 19.00 -0.40
CA ASP A 21 31.05 17.65 0.08
C ASP A 21 30.11 17.20 1.21
N SER A 22 29.52 18.17 1.93
CA SER A 22 28.53 17.93 2.98
C SER A 22 27.25 17.25 2.49
N ILE A 23 26.95 17.26 1.19
CA ILE A 23 25.75 16.65 0.60
C ILE A 23 26.12 15.46 -0.27
N PHE A 24 27.17 15.60 -1.09
CA PHE A 24 27.51 14.62 -2.14
C PHE A 24 28.58 13.61 -1.72
N ALA A 25 29.23 13.80 -0.56
CA ALA A 25 30.25 12.89 -0.04
C ALA A 25 29.90 12.33 1.36
N ILE A 26 28.62 12.35 1.74
CA ILE A 26 28.14 11.72 2.98
C ILE A 26 28.22 10.20 2.83
N GLU A 27 28.61 9.50 3.91
CA GLU A 27 28.46 8.04 3.98
C GLU A 27 26.98 7.66 3.94
N PRO A 28 26.53 6.91 2.91
CA PRO A 28 25.11 6.64 2.73
C PRO A 28 24.56 5.81 3.89
N ASN A 29 23.46 6.28 4.48
CA ASN A 29 22.71 5.49 5.44
C ASN A 29 21.69 4.62 4.69
N ASP A 30 22.06 3.35 4.46
CA ASP A 30 21.25 2.38 3.72
C ASP A 30 19.84 2.21 4.30
N HIS A 31 19.68 2.32 5.61
CA HIS A 31 18.37 2.18 6.26
C HIS A 31 17.46 3.38 5.95
N ALA A 32 18.02 4.60 5.93
CA ALA A 32 17.26 5.79 5.56
C ALA A 32 16.81 5.74 4.09
N ILE A 33 17.70 5.30 3.19
CA ILE A 33 17.38 5.12 1.77
C ILE A 33 16.26 4.07 1.60
N TYR A 34 16.36 2.95 2.31
CA TYR A 34 15.32 1.91 2.28
C TYR A 34 13.95 2.44 2.75
N LEU A 35 13.91 3.18 3.85
CA LEU A 35 12.67 3.72 4.39
C LEU A 35 12.02 4.72 3.42
N ASP A 36 12.83 5.59 2.79
CA ASP A 36 12.32 6.57 1.82
C ASP A 36 11.73 5.86 0.59
N VAL A 37 12.44 4.88 0.03
CA VAL A 37 11.93 4.08 -1.09
C VAL A 37 10.66 3.34 -0.70
N LYS A 38 10.61 2.74 0.49
CA LYS A 38 9.42 2.03 1.00
C LYS A 38 8.23 2.98 1.15
N GLN A 39 8.45 4.17 1.69
CA GLN A 39 7.42 5.20 1.84
C GLN A 39 6.88 5.64 0.47
N HIS A 40 7.76 5.92 -0.48
CA HIS A 40 7.38 6.32 -1.84
C HIS A 40 6.55 5.25 -2.54
N LEU A 41 6.97 3.99 -2.46
CA LEU A 41 6.23 2.87 -3.06
C LEU A 41 4.88 2.65 -2.37
N ALA A 42 4.80 2.81 -1.05
CA ALA A 42 3.55 2.72 -0.30
C ALA A 42 2.57 3.84 -0.72
N ASN A 43 3.05 5.08 -0.85
CA ASN A 43 2.23 6.23 -1.25
C ASN A 43 1.69 6.11 -2.69
N LYS A 44 2.41 5.43 -3.57
CA LYS A 44 1.95 5.15 -4.95
C LYS A 44 0.80 4.13 -5.01
N ARG A 45 0.53 3.38 -3.93
CA ARG A 45 -0.52 2.36 -3.93
C ARG A 45 -1.89 3.03 -3.79
N GLN A 46 -2.74 2.89 -4.81
CA GLN A 46 -4.06 3.51 -4.86
C GLN A 46 -5.06 2.98 -3.81
N GLY A 47 -4.97 1.69 -3.46
CA GLY A 47 -5.77 1.11 -2.38
C GLY A 47 -7.27 0.93 -2.65
N THR A 48 -7.73 0.84 -3.90
CA THR A 48 -9.15 0.71 -4.31
C THR A 48 -9.80 -0.66 -4.07
N HIS A 49 -9.32 -1.41 -3.09
CA HIS A 49 -9.84 -2.73 -2.73
C HIS A 49 -11.07 -2.60 -1.81
N LYS A 50 -12.10 -3.39 -2.06
CA LYS A 50 -13.30 -3.47 -1.23
C LYS A 50 -13.87 -4.89 -1.29
N SER A 51 -14.20 -5.44 -0.13
CA SER A 51 -15.00 -6.65 0.04
C SER A 51 -16.29 -6.29 0.73
N LYS A 52 -17.37 -7.01 0.42
CA LYS A 52 -18.66 -6.79 1.08
C LYS A 52 -18.64 -7.40 2.47
N GLU A 53 -18.95 -6.59 3.46
CA GLU A 53 -19.21 -7.08 4.81
C GLU A 53 -20.64 -7.63 4.91
N ARG A 54 -20.96 -8.38 5.98
CA ARG A 54 -22.29 -8.99 6.24
C ARG A 54 -23.48 -8.04 6.00
N CYS A 55 -23.32 -6.75 6.31
CA CYS A 55 -24.38 -5.75 6.15
C CYS A 55 -24.58 -5.29 4.69
N GLU A 56 -23.58 -5.49 3.83
CA GLU A 56 -23.59 -5.10 2.42
C GLU A 56 -23.96 -6.28 1.49
N VAL A 57 -24.01 -7.50 2.04
CA VAL A 57 -24.44 -8.70 1.34
C VAL A 57 -25.96 -8.65 1.12
N SER A 58 -26.38 -8.95 -0.12
CA SER A 58 -27.80 -9.01 -0.47
C SER A 58 -28.41 -10.28 0.09
N GLY A 59 -29.31 -10.13 1.06
CA GLY A 59 -30.03 -11.24 1.65
C GLY A 59 -30.97 -10.78 2.76
N SER A 60 -31.76 -11.71 3.28
CA SER A 60 -32.74 -11.39 4.33
C SER A 60 -32.06 -11.38 5.70
N THR A 61 -32.31 -10.32 6.47
CA THR A 61 -31.91 -10.20 7.89
C THR A 61 -32.83 -11.00 8.83
N LYS A 62 -33.82 -11.71 8.27
CA LYS A 62 -34.72 -12.56 9.05
C LYS A 62 -33.95 -13.75 9.62
N LYS A 63 -34.22 -14.05 10.88
CA LYS A 63 -33.71 -15.25 11.53
C LYS A 63 -34.18 -16.52 10.80
N LEU A 64 -33.23 -17.35 10.38
CA LEU A 64 -33.47 -18.54 9.56
C LEU A 64 -34.29 -19.63 10.26
N LYS A 65 -34.10 -19.80 11.58
CA LYS A 65 -34.77 -20.86 12.35
C LYS A 65 -35.03 -20.47 13.81
N LYS A 66 -35.92 -21.22 14.47
CA LYS A 66 -36.26 -21.02 15.88
C LYS A 66 -35.02 -21.14 16.78
N GLN A 67 -35.01 -20.40 17.88
CA GLN A 67 -33.86 -20.34 18.81
C GLN A 67 -33.55 -21.66 19.52
N LYS A 68 -34.58 -22.50 19.73
CA LYS A 68 -34.50 -23.82 20.38
C LYS A 68 -35.46 -24.77 19.66
N GLY A 69 -35.30 -26.08 19.90
CA GLY A 69 -36.18 -27.13 19.35
C GLY A 69 -35.93 -27.49 17.88
N THR A 70 -34.75 -27.15 17.33
CA THR A 70 -34.40 -27.34 15.90
C THR A 70 -33.35 -28.43 15.66
N GLY A 71 -32.79 -29.04 16.70
CA GLY A 71 -31.83 -30.16 16.59
C GLY A 71 -30.43 -29.82 16.06
N GLY A 72 -30.21 -28.62 15.51
CA GLY A 72 -28.92 -28.15 14.99
C GLY A 72 -28.37 -26.90 15.69
N ALA A 73 -27.20 -26.43 15.23
CA ALA A 73 -26.54 -25.22 15.75
C ALA A 73 -27.43 -23.98 15.58
N ARG A 74 -27.38 -23.02 16.51
CA ARG A 74 -28.17 -21.78 16.39
C ARG A 74 -27.66 -20.92 15.24
N SER A 75 -28.57 -20.26 14.53
CA SER A 75 -28.23 -19.43 13.38
C SER A 75 -29.07 -18.15 13.38
N GLY A 76 -28.46 -17.06 12.91
CA GLY A 76 -29.11 -15.79 12.68
C GLY A 76 -29.75 -15.75 11.29
N ASP A 77 -29.38 -14.73 10.55
CA ASP A 77 -29.69 -14.47 9.14
C ASP A 77 -28.75 -15.22 8.19
N ILE A 78 -29.07 -15.14 6.88
CA ILE A 78 -28.33 -15.82 5.82
C ILE A 78 -27.00 -15.15 5.45
N ASN A 79 -26.83 -13.86 5.76
CA ASN A 79 -25.62 -13.09 5.45
C ASN A 79 -24.48 -13.36 6.45
N SER A 80 -24.51 -14.46 7.19
CA SER A 80 -23.43 -14.79 8.12
C SER A 80 -22.23 -15.34 7.35
N PRO A 81 -20.99 -14.91 7.65
CA PRO A 81 -19.77 -15.42 6.99
C PRO A 81 -19.55 -16.93 7.13
N LEU A 82 -20.24 -17.58 8.06
CA LEU A 82 -20.20 -19.04 8.24
C LEU A 82 -21.05 -19.78 7.20
N PHE A 83 -21.99 -19.10 6.56
CA PHE A 83 -22.80 -19.64 5.48
C PHE A 83 -22.15 -19.36 4.13
N LYS A 84 -22.39 -20.25 3.17
CA LYS A 84 -21.94 -20.07 1.80
C LYS A 84 -22.64 -18.84 1.20
N GLY A 85 -21.85 -17.81 0.87
CA GLY A 85 -22.33 -16.57 0.26
C GLY A 85 -22.73 -15.47 1.25
N GLY A 86 -22.47 -15.66 2.54
CA GLY A 86 -22.56 -14.61 3.56
C GLY A 86 -21.23 -13.91 3.82
#